data_AF-A0A813QJY5-F1
#
_entry.id   AF-A0A813QJY5-F1
#
_cell.length_a   1.000
_cell.length_b   1.000
_cell.length_c   1.000
_cell.angle_alpha   90.00
_cell.angle_beta   90.00
_cell.angle_gamma   90.00
#
_symmetry.space_group_name_H-M   'P 1'
#
loop_
_entity.id
_entity.type
_entity.pdbx_description
1 polymer ?
#
loop_
_entity_poly.entity_id
_entity_poly.type
_entity_poly.pdbx_seq_one_letter_code
_entity_poly.pdbx_strand_id
1 'polypeptide(L)'
;MGHYFTIDISESFDDIIINSTCTDNISIYNSNGSSTTIQRCYPLLINFAHKCCQRSQQRNCYTGLMNGIRQCIKLNMSIFDNDRQFMKRNKHILNQTRGAGYWLWKPYIILKELYLAREGDIIIYSDTTVNFIRNIQPLIELTKYQDVITFKHTSKEYMWTKRDAFITMNVDEPLYYNSSAGIASYVILRKSLMSMTFVSEWLTYAQDNRIITDDKNVLNMKNYDGFRENRHDQSILSLLAKKWNLTIYPDPSQRELYLAREGDIIIYSDTTVNFIRNIQPLIELTKYQDVITFKHTSKEYIWTKRDAFIAMNVDEPLYYNSSAGIASYVILRKSLMSMTFVSEWLTYAQDNRIITDDKNVLNKKNYDGFRENRHDQSILSLLAKKWNLTIYPDPSQRGNRQKRPYSTFFYHHRIRD
;
A
#
# COMPACT_ATOMS: atom_id res chain seq x y z
N MET A 1 2.55 -28.30 15.46
CA MET A 1 2.69 -28.80 14.08
C MET A 1 1.67 -28.09 13.22
N GLY A 2 2.07 -26.97 12.62
CA GLY A 2 1.19 -26.19 11.74
C GLY A 2 1.28 -26.75 10.33
N HIS A 3 0.14 -27.15 9.76
CA HIS A 3 0.04 -27.45 8.34
C HIS A 3 0.23 -26.15 7.55
N TYR A 4 1.47 -25.92 7.10
CA TYR A 4 1.71 -25.09 5.94
C TYR A 4 1.06 -25.81 4.76
N PHE A 5 0.08 -25.18 4.11
CA PHE A 5 -0.34 -25.58 2.78
C PHE A 5 0.82 -25.25 1.82
N THR A 6 1.81 -26.14 1.75
CA THR A 6 2.62 -26.31 0.56
C THR A 6 1.68 -26.86 -0.51
N ILE A 7 1.18 -25.98 -1.37
CA ILE A 7 0.62 -26.42 -2.65
C ILE A 7 1.82 -26.95 -3.42
N ASP A 8 1.86 -28.27 -3.58
CA ASP A 8 2.81 -28.97 -4.43
C ASP A 8 2.43 -28.66 -5.88
N ILE A 9 3.13 -27.70 -6.49
CA ILE A 9 2.85 -27.27 -7.87
C ILE A 9 3.67 -28.17 -8.80
N SER A 10 3.21 -29.42 -8.93
CA SER A 10 3.67 -30.36 -9.97
C SER A 10 2.74 -30.39 -11.19
N GLU A 11 1.75 -29.50 -11.27
CA GLU A 11 0.85 -29.41 -12.42
C GLU A 11 1.37 -28.38 -13.44
N SER A 12 1.53 -28.83 -14.68
CA SER A 12 1.94 -28.04 -15.83
C SER A 12 0.98 -26.86 -16.05
N PHE A 13 1.51 -25.65 -15.92
CA PHE A 13 0.82 -24.38 -16.19
C PHE A 13 0.40 -24.16 -17.66
N ASP A 14 0.53 -25.16 -18.52
CA ASP A 14 0.32 -25.05 -19.96
C ASP A 14 -1.16 -25.15 -20.36
N ASP A 15 -2.05 -25.61 -19.47
CA ASP A 15 -3.44 -25.98 -19.83
C ASP A 15 -4.52 -24.98 -19.39
N ILE A 16 -4.17 -23.77 -18.94
CA ILE A 16 -5.20 -22.75 -18.64
C ILE A 16 -5.61 -22.05 -19.95
N ILE A 17 -6.45 -22.74 -20.72
CA ILE A 17 -7.22 -22.15 -21.81
C ILE A 17 -8.40 -21.42 -21.17
N ILE A 18 -8.25 -20.11 -20.97
CA ILE A 18 -9.41 -19.25 -20.71
C ILE A 18 -10.16 -19.13 -22.03
N ASN A 19 -11.24 -19.90 -22.16
CA ASN A 19 -12.25 -19.76 -23.22
C ASN A 19 -12.91 -18.38 -23.11
N SER A 20 -12.24 -17.35 -23.61
CA SER A 20 -12.87 -16.10 -24.04
C SER A 20 -12.62 -15.99 -25.53
N THR A 21 -13.68 -15.93 -26.33
CA THR A 21 -13.61 -15.72 -27.78
C THR A 21 -12.90 -14.39 -28.05
N CYS A 22 -11.60 -14.46 -28.34
CA CYS A 22 -10.83 -13.30 -28.77
C CYS A 22 -11.16 -13.05 -30.24
N THR A 23 -11.91 -11.98 -30.52
CA THR A 23 -12.50 -11.76 -31.84
C THR A 23 -11.58 -11.02 -32.82
N ASP A 24 -10.38 -10.61 -32.40
CA ASP A 24 -9.63 -9.59 -33.14
C ASP A 24 -8.29 -10.09 -33.68
N ASN A 25 -8.28 -10.31 -35.00
CA ASN A 25 -7.10 -10.55 -35.81
C ASN A 25 -6.45 -9.20 -36.19
N ILE A 26 -5.24 -8.94 -35.72
CA ILE A 26 -4.44 -7.76 -36.11
C ILE A 26 -3.41 -8.20 -37.14
N SER A 27 -3.48 -7.63 -38.35
CA SER A 27 -2.49 -7.90 -39.41
C SER A 27 -1.28 -6.98 -39.23
N ILE A 28 -0.10 -7.57 -39.02
CA ILE A 28 1.17 -6.83 -39.05
C ILE A 28 1.85 -7.10 -40.39
N TYR A 29 2.19 -6.04 -41.12
CA TYR A 29 2.93 -6.14 -42.37
C TYR A 29 4.43 -6.02 -42.10
N ASN A 30 5.18 -7.05 -42.48
CA ASN A 30 6.65 -7.02 -42.40
C ASN A 30 7.23 -6.18 -43.55
N SER A 31 8.50 -5.77 -43.40
CA SER A 31 9.26 -5.02 -44.44
C SER A 31 9.32 -5.73 -45.80
N ASN A 32 9.02 -7.03 -45.85
CA ASN A 32 9.01 -7.86 -47.05
C ASN A 32 7.59 -8.05 -47.64
N GLY A 33 6.57 -7.33 -47.14
CA GLY A 33 5.19 -7.40 -47.64
C GLY A 33 4.37 -8.60 -47.15
N SER A 34 4.92 -9.49 -46.32
CA SER A 34 4.17 -10.59 -45.70
C SER A 34 3.35 -10.11 -44.49
N SER A 35 2.07 -10.51 -44.40
CA SER A 35 1.23 -10.25 -43.23
C SER A 35 1.30 -11.42 -42.24
N THR A 36 1.56 -11.11 -40.97
CA THR A 36 1.37 -12.03 -39.85
C THR A 36 0.18 -11.56 -39.03
N THR A 37 -0.81 -12.44 -38.85
CA THR A 37 -1.98 -12.16 -38.01
C THR A 37 -1.64 -12.48 -36.56
N ILE A 38 -1.76 -11.49 -35.69
CA ILE A 38 -1.60 -11.64 -34.24
C ILE A 38 -2.96 -11.44 -33.58
N GLN A 39 -3.39 -12.41 -32.78
CA GLN A 39 -4.63 -12.32 -32.01
C GLN A 39 -4.38 -11.63 -30.67
N ARG A 40 -5.17 -10.59 -30.36
CA ARG A 40 -5.10 -9.84 -29.10
C ARG A 40 -6.45 -9.79 -28.39
N CYS A 41 -6.41 -9.80 -27.06
CA CYS A 41 -7.59 -9.66 -26.20
C CYS A 41 -7.27 -8.66 -25.08
N TYR A 42 -8.11 -7.64 -24.95
CA TYR A 42 -7.96 -6.58 -23.95
C TYR A 42 -9.05 -6.71 -22.85
N PRO A 43 -8.76 -6.43 -21.56
CA PRO A 43 -7.52 -5.84 -21.04
C PRO A 43 -6.33 -6.78 -21.13
N LEU A 44 -5.22 -6.25 -21.67
CA LEU A 44 -4.02 -6.99 -22.00
C LEU A 44 -2.93 -6.68 -20.98
N LEU A 45 -2.41 -7.72 -20.32
CA LEU A 45 -1.27 -7.62 -19.44
C LEU A 45 0.02 -7.90 -20.20
N ILE A 46 1.01 -7.03 -20.06
CA ILE A 46 2.37 -7.23 -20.57
C ILE A 46 3.33 -7.25 -19.40
N ASN A 47 4.22 -8.23 -19.39
CA ASN A 47 5.34 -8.29 -18.46
C ASN A 47 6.62 -8.70 -19.17
N PHE A 48 7.76 -8.43 -18.53
CA PHE A 48 9.09 -8.67 -19.12
C PHE A 48 10.00 -9.37 -18.13
N ALA A 49 10.70 -10.41 -18.57
CA ALA A 49 11.71 -11.10 -17.78
C ALA A 49 13.03 -11.24 -18.54
N HIS A 50 14.13 -11.17 -17.79
CA HIS A 50 15.46 -11.47 -18.30
C HIS A 50 16.23 -12.32 -17.27
N LYS A 51 16.78 -13.46 -17.71
CA LYS A 51 17.63 -14.42 -16.95
C LYS A 51 17.03 -15.10 -15.71
N CYS A 52 16.46 -14.36 -14.76
CA CYS A 52 16.12 -14.87 -13.42
C CYS A 52 14.64 -15.21 -13.20
N CYS A 53 13.76 -14.56 -13.95
CA CYS A 53 12.48 -14.15 -13.37
C CYS A 53 11.26 -14.78 -14.08
N GLN A 54 11.48 -15.90 -14.79
CA GLN A 54 10.45 -16.61 -15.56
C GLN A 54 9.32 -17.18 -14.69
N ARG A 55 9.63 -17.75 -13.52
CA ARG A 55 8.59 -18.26 -12.59
C ARG A 55 7.69 -17.13 -12.09
N SER A 56 8.29 -16.00 -11.68
CA SER A 56 7.54 -14.82 -11.27
C SER A 56 6.71 -14.26 -12.43
N GLN A 57 7.27 -14.24 -13.64
CA GLN A 57 6.57 -13.82 -14.86
C GLN A 57 5.31 -14.66 -15.15
N GLN A 58 5.42 -15.99 -15.03
CA GLN A 58 4.29 -16.90 -15.16
C GLN A 58 3.24 -16.65 -14.07
N ARG A 59 3.66 -16.48 -12.82
CA ARG A 59 2.77 -16.20 -11.69
C ARG A 59 2.03 -14.86 -11.84
N ASN A 60 2.71 -13.82 -12.31
CA ASN A 60 2.09 -12.52 -12.61
C ASN A 60 0.99 -12.67 -13.66
N CYS A 61 1.24 -13.40 -14.76
CA CYS A 61 0.22 -13.70 -15.76
C CYS A 61 -0.96 -14.50 -15.18
N TYR A 62 -0.67 -15.60 -14.49
CA TYR A 62 -1.69 -16.47 -13.91
C TYR A 62 -2.61 -15.68 -12.97
N THR A 63 -2.02 -14.94 -12.03
CA THR A 63 -2.82 -14.15 -11.09
C THR A 63 -3.59 -13.03 -11.78
N GLY A 64 -3.02 -12.38 -12.80
CA GLY A 64 -3.72 -11.37 -13.59
C GLY A 64 -4.95 -11.93 -14.31
N LEU A 65 -4.79 -13.07 -14.99
CA LEU A 65 -5.86 -13.75 -15.71
C LEU A 65 -7.02 -14.16 -14.78
N MET A 66 -6.70 -14.59 -13.54
CA MET A 66 -7.70 -14.88 -12.52
C MET A 66 -8.43 -13.64 -11.98
N ASN A 67 -7.92 -12.44 -12.25
CA ASN A 67 -8.34 -11.19 -11.63
C ASN A 67 -8.69 -10.09 -12.66
N GLY A 68 -9.29 -10.48 -13.79
CA GLY A 68 -9.92 -9.53 -14.74
C GLY A 68 -9.06 -9.14 -15.95
N ILE A 69 -7.85 -9.65 -16.07
CA ILE A 69 -7.07 -9.58 -17.32
C ILE A 69 -7.59 -10.65 -18.30
N ARG A 70 -7.69 -10.32 -19.59
CA ARG A 70 -8.16 -11.26 -20.61
C ARG A 70 -7.05 -11.99 -21.35
N GLN A 71 -5.88 -11.37 -21.46
CA GLN A 71 -4.71 -12.00 -22.06
C GLN A 71 -3.44 -11.50 -21.36
N CYS A 72 -2.42 -12.35 -21.24
CA CYS A 72 -1.11 -11.97 -20.74
C CYS A 72 -0.02 -12.32 -21.75
N ILE A 73 0.88 -11.37 -22.03
CA ILE A 73 2.03 -11.55 -22.90
C ILE A 73 3.31 -11.48 -22.06
N LYS A 74 4.10 -12.55 -22.19
CA LYS A 74 5.39 -12.72 -21.52
C LYS A 74 6.52 -12.34 -22.48
N LEU A 75 7.09 -11.16 -22.32
CA LEU A 75 8.18 -10.66 -23.16
C LEU A 75 9.54 -10.92 -22.51
N ASN A 76 10.58 -10.87 -23.35
CA ASN A 76 11.99 -10.95 -22.97
C ASN A 76 12.83 -10.18 -23.99
N MET A 77 14.16 -10.25 -23.89
CA MET A 77 15.09 -9.50 -24.76
C MET A 77 14.92 -9.78 -26.26
N SER A 78 14.35 -10.90 -26.68
CA SER A 78 14.07 -11.19 -28.10
C SER A 78 13.10 -10.20 -28.75
N ILE A 79 12.40 -9.38 -27.95
CA ILE A 79 11.52 -8.31 -28.46
C ILE A 79 12.26 -7.30 -29.37
N PHE A 80 13.58 -7.24 -29.26
CA PHE A 80 14.45 -6.36 -30.06
C PHE A 80 14.99 -7.00 -31.34
N ASP A 81 14.84 -8.31 -31.55
CA ASP A 81 15.50 -9.04 -32.66
C ASP A 81 15.13 -8.48 -34.04
N ASN A 82 13.90 -7.98 -34.17
CA ASN A 82 13.36 -7.40 -35.40
C ASN A 82 13.58 -5.87 -35.51
N ASP A 83 14.28 -5.24 -34.57
CA ASP A 83 14.52 -3.79 -34.55
C ASP A 83 16.01 -3.47 -34.37
N ARG A 84 16.78 -3.83 -35.40
CA ARG A 84 18.24 -3.66 -35.43
C ARG A 84 18.67 -2.20 -35.27
N GLN A 85 17.86 -1.25 -35.75
CA GLN A 85 18.18 0.18 -35.63
C GLN A 85 18.06 0.66 -34.18
N PHE A 86 16.97 0.29 -33.49
CA PHE A 86 16.81 0.60 -32.07
C PHE A 86 17.94 0.00 -31.23
N MET A 87 18.27 -1.28 -31.47
CA MET A 87 19.39 -1.93 -30.78
C MET A 87 20.72 -1.22 -31.02
N LYS A 88 21.03 -0.85 -32.27
CA LYS A 88 22.29 -0.19 -32.61
C LYS A 88 22.41 1.17 -31.92
N ARG A 89 21.34 1.99 -31.97
CA ARG A 89 21.31 3.31 -31.33
C ARG A 89 21.47 3.21 -29.81
N ASN A 90 20.79 2.26 -29.18
CA ASN A 90 20.73 2.12 -27.73
C ASN A 90 21.69 1.08 -27.15
N LYS A 91 22.65 0.58 -27.96
CA LYS A 91 23.58 -0.49 -27.56
C LYS A 91 24.32 -0.19 -26.25
N HIS A 92 24.71 1.06 -26.05
CA HIS A 92 25.44 1.52 -24.86
C HIS A 92 24.60 1.42 -23.57
N ILE A 93 23.27 1.56 -23.67
CA ILE A 93 22.30 1.38 -22.57
C ILE A 93 21.91 -0.10 -22.46
N LEU A 94 21.49 -0.74 -23.56
CA LEU A 94 20.99 -2.12 -23.57
C LEU A 94 22.03 -3.18 -23.15
N ASN A 95 23.33 -2.88 -23.29
CA ASN A 95 24.40 -3.76 -22.83
C ASN A 95 24.64 -3.69 -21.31
N GLN A 96 24.02 -2.75 -20.59
CA GLN A 96 24.16 -2.64 -19.14
C GLN A 96 23.42 -3.78 -18.42
N THR A 97 24.01 -4.34 -17.38
CA THR A 97 23.45 -5.50 -16.67
C THR A 97 22.25 -5.10 -15.80
N ARG A 98 22.35 -3.97 -15.11
CA ARG A 98 21.31 -3.49 -14.19
C ARG A 98 20.06 -3.13 -15.00
N GLY A 99 18.90 -3.62 -14.53
CA GLY A 99 17.63 -3.46 -15.22
C GLY A 99 17.53 -4.06 -16.63
N ALA A 100 18.44 -4.98 -17.00
CA ALA A 100 18.59 -5.47 -18.38
C ALA A 100 18.71 -4.31 -19.40
N GLY A 101 19.57 -3.35 -19.07
CA GLY A 101 19.77 -2.12 -19.80
C GLY A 101 19.08 -0.90 -19.18
N TYR A 102 18.79 -0.93 -17.89
CA TYR A 102 18.10 0.13 -17.14
C TYR A 102 16.65 0.40 -17.55
N TRP A 103 15.92 -0.67 -17.88
CA TRP A 103 14.47 -0.61 -18.15
C TRP A 103 14.07 0.26 -19.35
N LEU A 104 14.99 0.67 -20.22
CA LEU A 104 14.69 1.29 -21.53
C LEU A 104 13.65 0.48 -22.32
N TRP A 105 13.70 -0.85 -22.20
CA TRP A 105 12.77 -1.77 -22.84
C TRP A 105 11.31 -1.54 -22.39
N LYS A 106 11.04 -0.99 -21.20
CA LYS A 106 9.69 -0.86 -20.65
C LYS A 106 8.82 0.12 -21.46
N PRO A 107 9.20 1.39 -21.66
CA PRO A 107 8.44 2.27 -22.56
C PRO A 107 8.42 1.74 -24.00
N TYR A 108 9.47 1.04 -24.46
CA TYR A 108 9.51 0.47 -25.80
C TYR A 108 8.43 -0.58 -26.04
N ILE A 109 8.30 -1.58 -25.15
CA ILE A 109 7.31 -2.65 -25.31
C ILE A 109 5.88 -2.13 -25.14
N ILE A 110 5.66 -1.17 -24.24
CA ILE A 110 4.35 -0.54 -24.05
C ILE A 110 3.96 0.23 -25.31
N LEU A 111 4.89 1.02 -25.89
CA LEU A 111 4.63 1.77 -27.11
C LEU A 111 4.34 0.85 -28.29
N LYS A 112 5.08 -0.26 -28.43
CA LYS A 112 4.81 -1.27 -29.46
C LYS A 112 3.40 -1.83 -29.36
N GLU A 113 2.94 -2.17 -28.16
CA GLU A 113 1.59 -2.70 -28.00
C GLU A 113 0.52 -1.62 -28.22
N LEU A 114 0.77 -0.37 -27.83
CA LEU A 114 -0.11 0.75 -28.18
C LEU A 114 -0.26 0.93 -29.70
N TYR A 115 0.75 0.65 -30.51
CA TYR A 115 0.62 0.66 -31.97
C TYR A 115 -0.24 -0.48 -32.53
N LEU A 116 -0.35 -1.60 -31.80
CA LEU A 116 -1.18 -2.75 -32.19
C LEU A 116 -2.62 -2.62 -31.69
N ALA A 117 -2.81 -1.95 -30.57
CA ALA A 117 -4.11 -1.74 -29.94
C ALA A 117 -5.02 -0.79 -30.72
N ARG A 118 -6.33 -1.03 -30.63
CA ARG A 118 -7.37 -0.14 -31.16
C ARG A 118 -7.67 0.96 -30.14
N GLU A 119 -8.21 2.07 -30.64
CA GLU A 119 -8.63 3.18 -29.78
C GLU A 119 -9.56 2.69 -28.66
N GLY A 120 -9.23 3.03 -27.41
CA GLY A 120 -9.98 2.62 -26.23
C GLY A 120 -9.55 1.30 -25.57
N ASP A 121 -8.71 0.49 -26.22
CA ASP A 121 -8.20 -0.75 -25.64
C ASP A 121 -7.34 -0.50 -24.39
N ILE A 122 -7.36 -1.42 -23.42
CA ILE A 122 -6.66 -1.26 -22.14
C ILE A 122 -5.42 -2.15 -22.10
N ILE A 123 -4.26 -1.53 -21.97
CA ILE A 123 -2.96 -2.18 -21.75
C ILE A 123 -2.52 -1.97 -20.31
N ILE A 124 -2.10 -3.04 -19.66
CA ILE A 124 -1.51 -3.02 -18.32
C ILE A 124 -0.07 -3.50 -18.45
N TYR A 125 0.89 -2.67 -18.06
CA TYR A 125 2.23 -3.15 -17.76
C TYR A 125 2.32 -3.53 -16.29
N SER A 126 3.01 -4.64 -15.99
CA SER A 126 3.36 -5.02 -14.62
C SER A 126 4.74 -5.67 -14.56
N ASP A 127 5.54 -5.26 -13.58
CA ASP A 127 6.75 -5.99 -13.19
C ASP A 127 6.38 -7.41 -12.79
N THR A 128 7.25 -8.36 -13.12
CA THR A 128 7.00 -9.80 -12.91
C THR A 128 6.86 -10.19 -11.45
N THR A 129 7.33 -9.36 -10.52
CA THR A 129 7.25 -9.61 -9.07
C THR A 129 5.91 -9.19 -8.46
N VAL A 130 5.03 -8.56 -9.23
CA VAL A 130 3.71 -8.12 -8.78
C VAL A 130 2.71 -9.27 -8.98
N ASN A 131 1.84 -9.50 -8.00
CA ASN A 131 0.77 -10.49 -8.10
C ASN A 131 -0.58 -9.81 -7.92
N PHE A 132 -1.55 -10.20 -8.73
CA PHE A 132 -2.92 -9.72 -8.60
C PHE A 132 -3.65 -10.56 -7.55
N ILE A 133 -4.10 -9.93 -6.47
CA ILE A 133 -4.82 -10.61 -5.37
C ILE A 133 -6.31 -10.30 -5.35
N ARG A 134 -6.76 -9.38 -6.20
CA ARG A 134 -8.15 -8.95 -6.39
C ARG A 134 -8.36 -8.49 -7.83
N ASN A 135 -9.61 -8.48 -8.26
CA ASN A 135 -10.02 -8.03 -9.59
C ASN A 135 -9.52 -6.61 -9.89
N ILE A 136 -8.86 -6.40 -11.04
CA ILE A 136 -8.26 -5.11 -11.45
C ILE A 136 -9.29 -4.07 -11.93
N GLN A 137 -10.55 -4.46 -12.18
CA GLN A 137 -11.55 -3.60 -12.79
C GLN A 137 -11.66 -2.19 -12.17
N PRO A 138 -11.62 -1.99 -10.83
CA PRO A 138 -11.66 -0.64 -10.25
C PRO A 138 -10.51 0.27 -10.71
N LEU A 139 -9.33 -0.29 -10.99
CA LEU A 139 -8.20 0.48 -11.52
C LEU A 139 -8.35 0.76 -13.02
N ILE A 140 -8.95 -0.17 -13.78
CA ILE A 140 -9.29 0.07 -15.19
C ILE A 140 -10.33 1.17 -15.31
N GLU A 141 -11.30 1.26 -14.40
CA GLU A 141 -12.32 2.32 -14.45
C GLU A 141 -11.75 3.73 -14.31
N LEU A 142 -10.56 3.89 -13.72
CA LEU A 142 -9.85 5.17 -13.69
C LEU A 142 -9.55 5.69 -15.11
N THR A 143 -9.44 4.80 -16.11
CA THR A 143 -9.19 5.21 -17.49
C THR A 143 -10.36 5.93 -18.16
N LYS A 144 -11.53 5.97 -17.51
CA LYS A 144 -12.65 6.82 -17.92
C LYS A 144 -12.34 8.32 -17.70
N TYR A 145 -11.41 8.64 -16.80
CA TYR A 145 -11.05 10.00 -16.41
C TYR A 145 -9.67 10.43 -16.91
N GLN A 146 -8.74 9.50 -17.17
CA GLN A 146 -7.38 9.78 -17.60
C GLN A 146 -6.77 8.60 -18.36
N ASP A 147 -6.08 8.83 -19.49
CA ASP A 147 -5.61 7.73 -20.34
C ASP A 147 -4.40 6.97 -19.82
N VAL A 148 -3.59 7.60 -18.96
CA VAL A 148 -2.39 7.00 -18.37
C VAL A 148 -2.51 7.05 -16.86
N ILE A 149 -2.69 5.90 -16.23
CA ILE A 149 -2.84 5.77 -14.77
C ILE A 149 -1.48 5.40 -14.17
N THR A 150 -0.98 6.29 -13.32
CA THR A 150 0.28 6.12 -12.57
C THR A 150 0.01 6.24 -11.07
N PHE A 151 0.95 5.75 -10.26
CA PHE A 151 0.77 5.63 -8.82
C PHE A 151 1.92 6.26 -8.04
N LYS A 152 1.63 6.79 -6.85
CA LYS A 152 2.59 7.50 -6.01
C LYS A 152 3.29 6.55 -5.03
N HIS A 153 4.55 6.84 -4.78
CA HIS A 153 5.34 6.35 -3.66
C HIS A 153 5.34 7.38 -2.52
N THR A 154 5.64 6.96 -1.29
CA THR A 154 5.60 7.84 -0.11
C THR A 154 6.80 8.77 0.01
N SER A 155 7.92 8.44 -0.64
CA SER A 155 9.14 9.24 -0.61
C SER A 155 9.10 10.46 -1.53
N LYS A 156 10.03 11.40 -1.34
CA LYS A 156 10.20 12.56 -2.22
C LYS A 156 10.99 12.22 -3.49
N GLU A 157 10.74 12.97 -4.55
CA GLU A 157 11.42 12.84 -5.84
C GLU A 157 12.94 13.04 -5.74
N TYR A 158 13.39 14.10 -5.05
CA TYR A 158 14.81 14.42 -4.92
C TYR A 158 15.66 13.29 -4.32
N MET A 159 15.04 12.40 -3.54
CA MET A 159 15.72 11.28 -2.89
C MET A 159 16.10 10.18 -3.88
N TRP A 160 15.39 10.07 -5.00
CA TRP A 160 15.43 8.91 -5.90
C TRP A 160 15.60 9.27 -7.37
N THR A 161 15.67 10.55 -7.69
CA THR A 161 15.78 11.06 -9.06
C THR A 161 17.04 11.90 -9.17
N LYS A 162 17.89 11.53 -10.13
CA LYS A 162 19.14 12.26 -10.41
C LYS A 162 18.83 13.67 -10.93
N ARG A 163 19.60 14.68 -10.51
CA ARG A 163 19.29 16.09 -10.86
C ARG A 163 19.31 16.35 -12.37
N ASP A 164 20.19 15.66 -13.10
CA ASP A 164 20.20 15.72 -14.57
C ASP A 164 18.84 15.37 -15.18
N ALA A 165 18.03 14.50 -14.55
CA ALA A 165 16.69 14.17 -15.01
C ALA A 165 15.74 15.36 -14.89
N PHE A 166 15.76 16.08 -13.77
CA PHE A 166 14.94 17.28 -13.60
C PHE A 166 15.31 18.36 -14.60
N ILE A 167 16.61 18.60 -14.80
CA ILE A 167 17.10 19.63 -15.74
C ILE A 167 16.76 19.24 -17.18
N THR A 168 17.08 18.01 -17.59
CA THR A 168 16.83 17.52 -18.97
C THR A 168 15.35 17.52 -19.33
N MET A 169 14.47 17.26 -18.35
CA MET A 169 13.02 17.24 -18.56
C MET A 169 12.37 18.62 -18.37
N ASN A 170 13.16 19.66 -18.05
CA ASN A 170 12.73 21.03 -17.77
C ASN A 170 11.74 21.14 -16.60
N VAL A 171 12.09 20.53 -15.48
CA VAL A 171 11.27 20.44 -14.25
C VAL A 171 12.14 20.58 -12.97
N ASP A 172 13.27 21.30 -13.03
CA ASP A 172 14.17 21.50 -11.88
C ASP A 172 13.68 22.59 -10.91
N GLU A 173 12.48 22.38 -10.35
CA GLU A 173 11.81 23.34 -9.47
C GLU A 173 11.21 22.67 -8.22
N PRO A 174 11.01 23.41 -7.10
CA PRO A 174 10.54 22.85 -5.82
C PRO A 174 9.24 22.05 -5.93
N LEU A 175 8.32 22.50 -6.78
CA LEU A 175 7.07 21.81 -7.12
C LEU A 175 7.31 20.34 -7.50
N TYR A 176 8.36 20.06 -8.26
CA TYR A 176 8.68 18.72 -8.74
C TYR A 176 9.55 17.98 -7.74
N TYR A 177 10.71 18.52 -7.35
CA TYR A 177 11.65 17.74 -6.54
C TYR A 177 11.18 17.49 -5.10
N ASN A 178 10.31 18.35 -4.53
CA ASN A 178 9.69 18.14 -3.21
C ASN A 178 8.34 17.38 -3.27
N SER A 179 7.88 16.99 -4.45
CA SER A 179 6.67 16.19 -4.59
C SER A 179 6.92 14.71 -4.27
N SER A 180 5.84 13.93 -4.13
CA SER A 180 5.93 12.48 -4.00
C SER A 180 6.48 11.86 -5.28
N ALA A 181 7.47 10.98 -5.12
CA ALA A 181 7.95 10.13 -6.19
C ALA A 181 6.83 9.20 -6.67
N GLY A 182 6.88 8.76 -7.91
CA GLY A 182 6.00 7.74 -8.45
C GLY A 182 6.64 6.36 -8.46
N ILE A 183 5.85 5.35 -8.78
CA ILE A 183 6.32 3.98 -9.04
C ILE A 183 6.19 3.65 -10.54
N ALA A 184 7.01 2.72 -11.02
CA ALA A 184 6.94 2.20 -12.39
C ALA A 184 6.77 0.67 -12.43
N SER A 185 6.39 0.06 -11.32
CA SER A 185 6.14 -1.38 -11.25
C SER A 185 4.86 -1.81 -11.93
N TYR A 186 3.92 -0.88 -12.17
CA TYR A 186 2.77 -1.09 -13.01
C TYR A 186 2.24 0.25 -13.51
N VAL A 187 1.67 0.22 -14.71
CA VAL A 187 1.03 1.36 -15.38
C VAL A 187 -0.17 0.81 -16.13
N ILE A 188 -1.30 1.52 -16.08
CA ILE A 188 -2.50 1.17 -16.85
C ILE A 188 -2.69 2.25 -17.91
N LEU A 189 -2.87 1.84 -19.16
CA LEU A 189 -2.97 2.72 -20.30
C LEU A 189 -4.23 2.38 -21.10
N ARG A 190 -5.08 3.37 -21.33
CA ARG A 190 -6.08 3.31 -22.40
C ARG A 190 -5.45 3.79 -23.68
N LYS A 191 -5.56 3.02 -24.75
CA LYS A 191 -5.06 3.40 -26.06
C LYS A 191 -5.76 4.66 -26.53
N SER A 192 -4.96 5.71 -26.72
CA SER A 192 -5.37 6.99 -27.28
C SER A 192 -4.20 7.72 -27.93
N LEU A 193 -4.45 8.84 -28.62
CA LEU A 193 -3.38 9.73 -29.08
C LEU A 193 -2.55 10.27 -27.90
N MET A 194 -3.21 10.57 -26.78
CA MET A 194 -2.56 11.07 -25.56
C MET A 194 -1.60 10.02 -25.00
N SER A 195 -2.06 8.79 -24.76
CA SER A 195 -1.21 7.76 -24.15
C SER A 195 -0.06 7.36 -25.08
N MET A 196 -0.28 7.34 -26.39
CA MET A 196 0.80 7.15 -27.37
C MET A 196 1.85 8.25 -27.29
N THR A 197 1.44 9.51 -27.24
CA THR A 197 2.37 10.65 -27.18
C THR A 197 3.15 10.64 -25.86
N PHE A 198 2.47 10.39 -24.74
CA PHE A 198 3.09 10.27 -23.43
C PHE A 198 4.15 9.16 -23.37
N VAL A 199 3.83 7.96 -23.86
CA VAL A 199 4.78 6.83 -23.85
C VAL A 199 5.92 7.05 -24.86
N SER A 200 5.66 7.73 -25.97
CA SER A 200 6.70 8.14 -26.93
C SER A 200 7.70 9.13 -26.30
N GLU A 201 7.22 10.10 -25.52
CA GLU A 201 8.09 10.99 -24.74
C GLU A 201 8.86 10.23 -23.66
N TRP A 202 8.20 9.30 -22.95
CA TRP A 202 8.88 8.44 -21.98
C TRP A 202 10.01 7.64 -22.64
N LEU A 203 9.77 7.04 -23.80
CA LEU A 203 10.79 6.31 -24.57
C LEU A 203 11.91 7.25 -25.04
N THR A 204 11.59 8.47 -25.43
CA THR A 204 12.58 9.47 -25.86
C THR A 204 13.53 9.82 -24.73
N TYR A 205 12.99 10.16 -23.56
CA TYR A 205 13.79 10.43 -22.36
C TYR A 205 14.56 9.20 -21.88
N ALA A 206 13.96 8.01 -21.95
CA ALA A 206 14.63 6.78 -21.53
C ALA A 206 15.83 6.39 -22.41
N GLN A 207 15.95 6.94 -23.63
CA GLN A 207 17.11 6.76 -24.51
C GLN A 207 18.26 7.75 -24.21
N ASP A 208 18.07 8.69 -23.29
CA ASP A 208 19.11 9.62 -22.87
C ASP A 208 19.92 9.03 -21.71
N ASN A 209 21.18 8.69 -21.99
CA ASN A 209 22.07 8.07 -21.02
C ASN A 209 22.25 8.92 -19.76
N ARG A 210 22.20 10.26 -19.89
CA ARG A 210 22.41 11.17 -18.77
C ARG A 210 21.38 10.99 -17.67
N ILE A 211 20.21 10.45 -17.96
CA ILE A 211 19.10 10.36 -17.00
C ILE A 211 18.64 8.93 -16.74
N ILE A 212 18.79 8.02 -17.73
CA ILE A 212 18.42 6.61 -17.56
C ILE A 212 19.51 5.81 -16.87
N THR A 213 20.80 6.20 -16.89
CA THR A 213 21.90 5.41 -16.30
C THR A 213 22.33 5.92 -14.92
N ASP A 214 23.22 5.16 -14.27
CA ASP A 214 23.93 5.56 -13.05
C ASP A 214 25.14 6.48 -13.30
N ASP A 215 25.36 6.98 -14.52
CA ASP A 215 26.45 7.91 -14.82
C ASP A 215 26.36 9.16 -13.92
N LYS A 216 27.52 9.75 -13.60
CA LYS A 216 27.56 11.01 -12.83
C LYS A 216 26.84 12.13 -13.58
N ASN A 217 26.31 13.10 -12.83
CA ASN A 217 25.72 14.31 -13.43
C ASN A 217 26.74 14.98 -14.36
N VAL A 218 26.27 15.37 -15.54
CA VAL A 218 27.07 16.05 -16.57
C VAL A 218 26.59 17.48 -16.83
N LEU A 219 25.46 17.89 -16.25
CA LEU A 219 24.90 19.26 -16.40
C LEU A 219 25.41 20.23 -15.32
N ASN A 220 26.56 19.93 -14.71
CA ASN A 220 27.28 20.77 -13.73
C ASN A 220 26.47 21.16 -12.47
N MET A 221 25.39 20.44 -12.16
CA MET A 221 24.65 20.61 -10.91
C MET A 221 24.77 19.36 -10.04
N LYS A 222 25.00 19.56 -8.73
CA LYS A 222 24.98 18.46 -7.75
C LYS A 222 23.55 17.99 -7.54
N ASN A 223 23.39 16.70 -7.24
CA ASN A 223 22.13 16.18 -6.72
C ASN A 223 21.70 16.94 -5.47
N TYR A 224 20.40 17.03 -5.26
CA TYR A 224 19.83 17.63 -4.06
C TYR A 224 20.26 16.89 -2.80
N ASP A 225 20.28 17.61 -1.67
CA ASP A 225 20.58 17.03 -0.37
C ASP A 225 19.59 15.91 -0.04
N GLY A 226 20.11 14.76 0.37
CA GLY A 226 19.31 13.56 0.66
C GLY A 226 19.04 12.65 -0.56
N PHE A 227 19.59 12.95 -1.74
CA PHE A 227 19.64 12.00 -2.86
C PHE A 227 20.32 10.68 -2.46
N ARG A 228 19.72 9.54 -2.84
CA ARG A 228 20.19 8.20 -2.49
C ARG A 228 20.74 7.47 -3.71
N GLU A 229 19.90 7.29 -4.73
CA GLU A 229 20.25 6.65 -6.00
C GLU A 229 19.24 7.05 -7.07
N ASN A 230 19.57 6.82 -8.35
CA ASN A 230 18.64 7.06 -9.45
C ASN A 230 17.64 5.90 -9.58
N ARG A 231 16.37 6.18 -9.87
CA ARG A 231 15.34 5.17 -10.18
C ARG A 231 15.03 5.05 -11.67
N HIS A 232 15.87 5.63 -12.53
CA HIS A 232 15.95 5.32 -13.95
C HIS A 232 14.61 5.58 -14.67
N ASP A 233 14.00 4.57 -15.30
CA ASP A 233 12.72 4.71 -16.00
C ASP A 233 11.59 5.20 -15.09
N GLN A 234 11.63 4.82 -13.80
CA GLN A 234 10.65 5.27 -12.81
C GLN A 234 10.74 6.77 -12.54
N SER A 235 11.96 7.32 -12.46
CA SER A 235 12.15 8.76 -12.32
C SER A 235 11.59 9.51 -13.53
N ILE A 236 11.85 9.01 -14.73
CA ILE A 236 11.34 9.61 -15.97
C ILE A 236 9.81 9.55 -16.01
N LEU A 237 9.21 8.38 -15.78
CA LEU A 237 7.75 8.22 -15.76
C LEU A 237 7.11 9.18 -14.76
N SER A 238 7.70 9.30 -13.58
CA SER A 238 7.12 10.09 -12.50
C SER A 238 7.23 11.60 -12.73
N LEU A 239 8.36 12.08 -13.24
CA LEU A 239 8.51 13.48 -13.63
C LEU A 239 7.61 13.82 -14.82
N LEU A 240 7.50 12.91 -15.80
CA LEU A 240 6.66 13.11 -16.97
C LEU A 240 5.18 13.20 -16.60
N ALA A 241 4.70 12.32 -15.71
CA ALA A 241 3.32 12.38 -15.21
C ALA A 241 3.00 13.75 -14.57
N LYS A 242 3.95 14.33 -13.82
CA LYS A 242 3.78 15.67 -13.23
C LYS A 242 3.85 16.78 -14.27
N LYS A 243 4.77 16.68 -15.22
CA LYS A 243 4.90 17.64 -16.33
C LYS A 243 3.62 17.72 -17.17
N TRP A 244 2.95 16.59 -17.37
CA TRP A 244 1.66 16.49 -18.06
C TRP A 244 0.45 16.79 -17.16
N ASN A 245 0.67 17.19 -15.90
CA ASN A 245 -0.37 17.47 -14.90
C ASN A 245 -1.37 16.31 -14.72
N LEU A 246 -0.86 15.07 -14.75
CA LEU A 246 -1.68 13.89 -14.53
C LEU A 246 -1.99 13.71 -13.05
N THR A 247 -3.19 13.19 -12.76
CA THR A 247 -3.50 12.65 -11.44
C THR A 247 -2.64 11.42 -11.19
N ILE A 248 -1.85 11.46 -10.12
CA ILE A 248 -1.04 10.33 -9.65
C ILE A 248 -1.78 9.68 -8.49
N TYR A 249 -2.25 8.45 -8.69
CA TYR A 249 -3.16 7.78 -7.77
C TYR A 249 -2.45 7.16 -6.56
N PRO A 250 -3.16 6.96 -5.44
CA PRO A 250 -2.71 6.12 -4.32
C PRO A 250 -2.25 4.73 -4.78
N ASP A 251 -1.16 4.21 -4.22
CA ASP A 251 -0.61 2.91 -4.60
C ASP A 251 -1.57 1.76 -4.20
N PRO A 252 -2.13 0.98 -5.14
CA PRO A 252 -3.09 -0.08 -4.82
C PRO A 252 -2.46 -1.32 -4.18
N SER A 253 -1.14 -1.34 -3.95
CA SER A 253 -0.43 -2.46 -3.34
C SER A 253 -0.47 -2.44 -1.81
N GLN A 254 -0.04 -3.54 -1.20
CA GLN A 254 0.14 -3.64 0.26
C GLN A 254 1.18 -2.67 0.84
N ARG A 255 1.92 -1.95 -0.01
CA ARG A 255 2.93 -0.98 0.41
C ARG A 255 2.37 0.40 0.65
N GLU A 256 1.17 0.70 0.16
CA GLU A 256 0.46 1.87 0.64
C GLU A 256 0.06 1.60 2.08
N LEU A 257 0.73 2.30 3.00
CA LEU A 257 0.19 2.51 4.33
C LEU A 257 -1.19 3.14 4.12
N TYR A 258 -2.25 2.35 4.23
CA TYR A 258 -3.62 2.86 4.29
C TYR A 258 -3.71 3.75 5.52
N LEU A 259 -3.31 5.01 5.37
CA LEU A 259 -3.66 6.04 6.32
C LEU A 259 -5.17 6.12 6.24
N ALA A 260 -5.83 5.66 7.31
CA ALA A 260 -7.28 5.76 7.45
C ALA A 260 -7.73 7.17 7.03
N ARG A 261 -8.85 7.28 6.33
CA ARG A 261 -9.51 8.54 5.95
C ARG A 261 -10.54 8.92 7.01
N GLU A 262 -10.99 10.17 6.97
CA GLU A 262 -12.10 10.61 7.83
C GLU A 262 -13.30 9.67 7.67
N GLY A 263 -13.82 9.15 8.79
CA GLY A 263 -14.92 8.19 8.84
C GLY A 263 -14.51 6.71 8.78
N ASP A 264 -13.26 6.38 8.43
CA ASP A 264 -12.79 4.99 8.39
C ASP A 264 -12.82 4.36 9.78
N ILE A 265 -13.13 3.06 9.85
CA ILE A 265 -13.14 2.31 11.11
C ILE A 265 -11.82 1.57 11.30
N ILE A 266 -11.13 1.87 12.38
CA ILE A 266 -9.88 1.24 12.82
C ILE A 266 -10.21 0.34 14.00
N ILE A 267 -9.79 -0.92 13.93
CA ILE A 267 -9.94 -1.88 15.02
C ILE A 267 -8.55 -2.27 15.47
N TYR A 268 -8.20 -1.90 16.69
CA TYR A 268 -7.01 -2.38 17.37
C TYR A 268 -7.37 -3.64 18.16
N SER A 269 -6.48 -4.63 18.15
CA SER A 269 -6.56 -5.78 19.06
C SER A 269 -5.18 -6.34 19.34
N ASP A 270 -4.95 -6.75 20.59
CA ASP A 270 -3.79 -7.53 20.97
C ASP A 270 -3.77 -8.87 20.21
N THR A 271 -2.58 -9.45 20.03
CA THR A 271 -2.38 -10.75 19.36
C THR A 271 -3.11 -11.91 20.03
N THR A 272 -3.57 -11.72 21.27
CA THR A 272 -4.25 -12.74 22.07
C THR A 272 -5.78 -12.74 21.93
N VAL A 273 -6.32 -11.86 21.08
CA VAL A 273 -7.75 -11.76 20.77
C VAL A 273 -8.07 -12.58 19.51
N ASN A 274 -8.91 -13.59 19.66
CA ASN A 274 -9.34 -14.47 18.56
C ASN A 274 -10.81 -14.20 18.19
N PHE A 275 -11.05 -13.62 17.01
CA PHE A 275 -12.38 -13.33 16.49
C PHE A 275 -13.10 -14.60 16.04
N ILE A 276 -14.23 -14.92 16.69
CA ILE A 276 -15.01 -16.13 16.41
C ILE A 276 -16.38 -15.82 15.78
N ARG A 277 -16.74 -14.54 15.63
CA ARG A 277 -17.99 -14.06 15.02
C ARG A 277 -17.77 -12.78 14.24
N ASN A 278 -18.72 -12.47 13.36
CA ASN A 278 -18.80 -11.18 12.70
C ASN A 278 -18.98 -10.06 13.75
N ILE A 279 -18.06 -9.10 13.77
CA ILE A 279 -18.04 -7.97 14.71
C ILE A 279 -18.80 -6.74 14.21
N GLN A 280 -19.53 -6.83 13.10
CA GLN A 280 -20.33 -5.72 12.57
C GLN A 280 -21.20 -5.04 13.64
N PRO A 281 -21.89 -5.77 14.55
CA PRO A 281 -22.66 -5.12 15.62
C PRO A 281 -21.82 -4.24 16.55
N LEU A 282 -20.53 -4.55 16.75
CA LEU A 282 -19.61 -3.71 17.53
C LEU A 282 -19.17 -2.49 16.71
N ILE A 283 -18.96 -2.65 15.40
CA ILE A 283 -18.66 -1.56 14.48
C ILE A 283 -19.83 -0.57 14.42
N GLU A 284 -21.08 -1.04 14.49
CA GLU A 284 -22.26 -0.17 14.47
C GLU A 284 -22.34 0.78 15.66
N LEU A 285 -21.68 0.45 16.79
CA LEU A 285 -21.57 1.37 17.92
C LEU A 285 -20.89 2.69 17.54
N THR A 286 -20.03 2.66 16.51
CA THR A 286 -19.36 3.87 16.00
C THR A 286 -20.33 4.89 15.41
N LYS A 287 -21.58 4.51 15.11
CA LYS A 287 -22.64 5.45 14.71
C LYS A 287 -23.02 6.41 15.84
N TYR A 288 -22.72 6.06 17.10
CA TYR A 288 -23.11 6.83 18.29
C TYR A 288 -21.91 7.46 19.02
N GLN A 289 -20.70 6.92 18.84
CA GLN A 289 -19.50 7.38 19.53
C GLN A 289 -18.23 6.99 18.74
N ASP A 290 -17.26 7.90 18.60
CA ASP A 290 -16.09 7.65 17.75
C ASP A 290 -15.04 6.73 18.39
N VAL A 291 -15.01 6.64 19.72
CA VAL A 291 -14.06 5.80 20.47
C VAL A 291 -14.83 4.77 21.27
N ILE A 292 -14.83 3.51 20.86
CA ILE A 292 -15.55 2.42 21.54
C ILE A 292 -14.59 1.67 22.44
N THR A 293 -14.84 1.76 23.75
CA THR A 293 -14.10 1.07 24.81
C THR A 293 -15.00 0.13 25.59
N PHE A 294 -14.39 -0.82 26.30
CA PHE A 294 -15.12 -1.91 26.96
C PHE A 294 -14.73 -2.04 28.43
N LYS A 295 -15.70 -2.40 29.27
CA LYS A 295 -15.53 -2.49 30.72
C LYS A 295 -15.11 -3.88 31.16
N HIS A 296 -14.09 -3.91 32.01
CA HIS A 296 -13.72 -5.04 32.83
C HIS A 296 -14.67 -5.17 34.04
N THR A 297 -14.72 -6.35 34.65
CA THR A 297 -15.62 -6.64 35.79
C THR A 297 -15.08 -6.12 37.12
N SER A 298 -13.76 -5.96 37.26
CA SER A 298 -13.09 -5.42 38.44
C SER A 298 -13.24 -3.91 38.60
N LYS A 299 -13.04 -3.42 39.82
CA LYS A 299 -12.89 -1.98 40.10
C LYS A 299 -11.56 -1.43 39.58
N GLU A 300 -11.55 -0.15 39.23
CA GLU A 300 -10.38 0.55 38.68
C GLU A 300 -9.19 0.53 39.65
N TYR A 301 -9.41 0.82 40.93
CA TYR A 301 -8.33 0.91 41.92
C TYR A 301 -7.50 -0.38 42.08
N ILE A 302 -8.06 -1.54 41.70
CA ILE A 302 -7.38 -2.84 41.82
C ILE A 302 -6.19 -2.91 40.84
N TRP A 303 -6.31 -2.25 39.70
CA TRP A 303 -5.44 -2.44 38.54
C TRP A 303 -4.73 -1.17 38.08
N THR A 304 -4.98 -0.04 38.75
CA THR A 304 -4.49 1.26 38.32
C THR A 304 -3.72 1.92 39.45
N LYS A 305 -2.46 2.24 39.17
CA LYS A 305 -1.56 2.90 40.12
C LYS A 305 -2.13 4.29 40.48
N ARG A 306 -2.05 4.69 41.75
CA ARG A 306 -2.66 5.95 42.21
C ARG A 306 -2.07 7.18 41.53
N ASP A 307 -0.80 7.14 41.17
CA ASP A 307 -0.16 8.19 40.39
C ASP A 307 -0.87 8.45 39.05
N ALA A 308 -1.46 7.44 38.42
CA ALA A 308 -2.26 7.62 37.20
C ALA A 308 -3.50 8.48 37.45
N PHE A 309 -4.22 8.23 38.55
CA PHE A 309 -5.37 9.05 38.91
C PHE A 309 -4.97 10.50 39.21
N ILE A 310 -3.84 10.70 39.91
CA ILE A 310 -3.37 12.04 40.29
C ILE A 310 -2.87 12.79 39.04
N ALA A 311 -2.00 12.17 38.24
CA ALA A 311 -1.42 12.80 37.05
C ALA A 311 -2.46 13.18 36.00
N MET A 312 -3.54 12.39 35.88
CA MET A 312 -4.64 12.66 34.96
C MET A 312 -5.72 13.58 35.55
N ASN A 313 -5.56 14.01 36.81
CA ASN A 313 -6.48 14.85 37.59
C ASN A 313 -7.88 14.23 37.78
N VAL A 314 -7.91 12.96 38.22
CA VAL A 314 -9.11 12.13 38.40
C VAL A 314 -9.06 11.26 39.67
N ASP A 315 -8.33 11.69 40.71
CA ASP A 315 -8.19 10.99 42.00
C ASP A 315 -9.44 11.11 42.90
N GLU A 316 -10.59 10.66 42.38
CA GLU A 316 -11.91 10.79 43.02
C GLU A 316 -12.73 9.48 43.00
N PRO A 317 -13.68 9.29 43.95
CA PRO A 317 -14.43 8.04 44.08
C PRO A 317 -15.12 7.57 42.80
N LEU A 318 -15.62 8.49 41.97
CA LEU A 318 -16.30 8.13 40.73
C LEU A 318 -15.36 7.38 39.75
N TYR A 319 -14.06 7.67 39.78
CA TYR A 319 -13.06 7.02 38.93
C TYR A 319 -12.54 5.74 39.55
N TYR A 320 -12.05 5.80 40.80
CA TYR A 320 -11.39 4.63 41.38
C TYR A 320 -12.38 3.53 41.80
N ASN A 321 -13.63 3.86 42.18
CA ASN A 321 -14.69 2.89 42.49
C ASN A 321 -15.54 2.48 41.28
N SER A 322 -15.28 2.99 40.07
CA SER A 322 -15.97 2.50 38.86
C SER A 322 -15.30 1.24 38.30
N SER A 323 -15.95 0.59 37.35
CA SER A 323 -15.38 -0.56 36.64
C SER A 323 -14.13 -0.15 35.86
N ALA A 324 -13.09 -0.98 35.88
CA ALA A 324 -11.92 -0.81 35.04
C ALA A 324 -12.25 -0.98 33.55
N GLY A 325 -11.45 -0.41 32.67
CA GLY A 325 -11.53 -0.56 31.23
C GLY A 325 -10.65 -1.68 30.69
N ILE A 326 -10.81 -2.00 29.41
CA ILE A 326 -10.02 -2.97 28.65
C ILE A 326 -9.34 -2.22 27.49
N ALA A 327 -8.06 -2.50 27.25
CA ALA A 327 -7.27 -1.93 26.15
C ALA A 327 -6.83 -2.96 25.11
N SER A 328 -7.01 -4.25 25.40
CA SER A 328 -6.69 -5.33 24.46
C SER A 328 -7.46 -5.29 23.14
N TYR A 329 -8.50 -4.46 23.05
CA TYR A 329 -9.19 -4.16 21.82
C TYR A 329 -9.95 -2.84 21.95
N VAL A 330 -9.87 -2.02 20.90
CA VAL A 330 -10.54 -0.72 20.80
C VAL A 330 -11.04 -0.56 19.37
N ILE A 331 -12.23 0.01 19.20
CA ILE A 331 -12.77 0.37 17.88
C ILE A 331 -12.80 1.89 17.79
N LEU A 332 -12.19 2.44 16.75
CA LEU A 332 -12.11 3.87 16.50
C LEU A 332 -12.77 4.17 15.15
N ARG A 333 -13.67 5.14 15.11
CA ARG A 333 -13.97 5.85 13.86
C ARG A 333 -12.98 6.99 13.74
N LYS A 334 -12.24 7.06 12.64
CA LYS A 334 -11.32 8.16 12.40
C LYS A 334 -12.10 9.46 12.31
N SER A 335 -11.83 10.35 13.26
CA SER A 335 -12.35 11.70 13.32
C SER A 335 -11.36 12.61 14.03
N LEU A 336 -11.57 13.93 13.97
CA LEU A 336 -10.78 14.87 14.78
C LEU A 336 -10.87 14.52 16.28
N MET A 337 -12.04 14.07 16.75
CA MET A 337 -12.24 13.69 18.14
C MET A 337 -11.42 12.45 18.50
N SER A 338 -11.51 11.37 17.74
CA SER A 338 -10.77 10.13 18.06
C SER A 338 -9.25 10.33 17.92
N MET A 339 -8.81 11.15 16.97
CA MET A 339 -7.41 11.54 16.83
C MET A 339 -6.91 12.33 18.05
N THR A 340 -7.71 13.27 18.56
CA THR A 340 -7.37 14.04 19.77
C THR A 340 -7.31 13.13 21.00
N PHE A 341 -8.30 12.25 21.15
CA PHE A 341 -8.34 11.26 22.23
C PHE A 341 -7.12 10.35 22.23
N VAL A 342 -6.76 9.76 21.07
CA VAL A 342 -5.59 8.88 20.95
C VAL A 342 -4.28 9.65 21.15
N SER A 343 -4.21 10.92 20.71
CA SER A 343 -3.04 11.77 20.96
C SER A 343 -2.85 12.07 22.45
N GLU A 344 -3.93 12.31 23.19
CA GLU A 344 -3.88 12.50 24.64
C GLU A 344 -3.52 11.17 25.35
N TRP A 345 -4.06 10.04 24.88
CA TRP A 345 -3.68 8.72 25.39
C TRP A 345 -2.18 8.47 25.23
N LEU A 346 -1.62 8.74 24.03
CA LEU A 346 -0.20 8.64 23.76
C LEU A 346 0.63 9.55 24.67
N THR A 347 0.17 10.78 24.90
CA THR A 347 0.85 11.75 25.76
C THR A 347 0.97 11.23 27.19
N TYR A 348 -0.11 10.70 27.77
CA TYR A 348 -0.05 10.09 29.10
C TYR A 348 0.77 8.79 29.11
N ALA A 349 0.72 7.99 28.04
CA ALA A 349 1.50 6.76 27.95
C ALA A 349 3.03 7.02 27.92
N GLN A 350 3.46 8.24 27.58
CA GLN A 350 4.85 8.67 27.65
C GLN A 350 5.30 9.10 29.06
N ASP A 351 4.38 9.22 30.02
CA ASP A 351 4.71 9.58 31.40
C ASP A 351 5.12 8.34 32.20
N ASN A 352 6.43 8.21 32.42
CA ASN A 352 7.06 7.12 33.19
C ASN A 352 6.42 6.90 34.56
N ARG A 353 5.89 7.95 35.20
CA ARG A 353 5.29 7.86 36.54
C ARG A 353 4.04 6.99 36.53
N ILE A 354 3.34 6.86 35.41
CA ILE A 354 2.03 6.19 35.35
C ILE A 354 2.00 4.99 34.41
N ILE A 355 2.86 4.96 33.39
CA ILE A 355 2.95 3.82 32.48
C ILE A 355 3.72 2.65 33.09
N THR A 356 4.72 2.89 33.95
CA THR A 356 5.61 1.84 34.49
C THR A 356 5.11 1.27 35.83
N ASP A 357 5.76 0.20 36.29
CA ASP A 357 5.60 -0.39 37.62
C ASP A 357 6.42 0.30 38.72
N ASP A 358 7.07 1.43 38.43
CA ASP A 358 7.83 2.18 39.43
C ASP A 358 6.92 2.62 40.61
N LYS A 359 7.53 2.74 41.80
CA LYS A 359 6.82 3.19 43.00
C LYS A 359 6.20 4.57 42.79
N ASN A 360 5.07 4.83 43.46
CA ASN A 360 4.42 6.13 43.44
C ASN A 360 5.38 7.25 43.85
N VAL A 361 5.41 8.32 43.06
CA VAL A 361 6.22 9.53 43.29
C VAL A 361 5.35 10.76 43.55
N LEU A 362 4.03 10.67 43.38
CA LEU A 362 3.10 11.78 43.63
C LEU A 362 2.54 11.81 45.06
N ASN A 363 3.36 11.36 46.03
CA ASN A 363 3.14 11.47 47.48
C ASN A 363 1.83 10.87 48.04
N LYS A 364 1.15 9.99 47.29
CA LYS A 364 0.04 9.18 47.83
C LYS A 364 0.28 7.69 47.61
N LYS A 365 -0.05 6.88 48.62
CA LYS A 365 -0.04 5.41 48.50
C LYS A 365 -1.22 4.95 47.64
N ASN A 366 -1.04 3.81 46.97
CA ASN A 366 -2.12 3.12 46.27
C ASN A 366 -3.31 2.86 47.19
N TYR A 367 -4.51 2.81 46.59
CA TYR A 367 -5.73 2.46 47.32
C TYR A 367 -5.68 1.03 47.86
N ASP A 368 -6.39 0.79 48.96
CA ASP A 368 -6.50 -0.55 49.55
C ASP A 368 -7.08 -1.53 48.53
N GLY A 369 -6.40 -2.66 48.34
CA GLY A 369 -6.76 -3.68 47.36
C GLY A 369 -6.17 -3.49 45.95
N PHE A 370 -5.32 -2.48 45.74
CA PHE A 370 -4.44 -2.41 44.57
C PHE A 370 -3.56 -3.66 44.46
N ARG A 371 -3.42 -4.20 43.24
CA ARG A 371 -2.64 -5.43 42.96
C ARG A 371 -1.42 -5.16 42.09
N GLU A 372 -1.63 -4.59 40.91
CA GLU A 372 -0.57 -4.28 39.94
C GLU A 372 -1.07 -3.18 38.99
N ASN A 373 -0.16 -2.47 38.32
CA ASN A 373 -0.53 -1.46 37.34
C ASN A 373 -0.82 -2.13 35.99
N ARG A 374 -1.87 -1.72 35.29
CA ARG A 374 -2.18 -2.20 33.93
C ARG A 374 -1.73 -1.24 32.84
N HIS A 375 -0.77 -0.37 33.16
CA HIS A 375 -0.02 0.39 32.17
C HIS A 375 -0.95 1.21 31.25
N ASP A 376 -0.89 1.00 29.94
CA ASP A 376 -1.71 1.69 28.95
C ASP A 376 -3.21 1.45 29.15
N GLN A 377 -3.62 0.28 29.64
CA GLN A 377 -5.02 -0.04 29.94
C GLN A 377 -5.58 0.87 31.03
N SER A 378 -4.79 1.14 32.07
CA SER A 378 -5.18 2.04 33.15
C SER A 378 -5.39 3.46 32.62
N ILE A 379 -4.47 3.92 31.77
CA ILE A 379 -4.55 5.26 31.15
C ILE A 379 -5.77 5.36 30.23
N LEU A 380 -5.98 4.38 29.33
CA LEU A 380 -7.14 4.36 28.44
C LEU A 380 -8.46 4.38 29.23
N SER A 381 -8.53 3.58 30.30
CA SER A 381 -9.73 3.48 31.15
C SER A 381 -10.07 4.80 31.83
N LEU A 382 -9.08 5.45 32.46
CA LEU A 382 -9.27 6.75 33.10
C LEU A 382 -9.60 7.83 32.07
N LEU A 383 -8.94 7.82 30.91
CA LEU A 383 -9.15 8.80 29.87
C LEU A 383 -10.56 8.69 29.28
N ALA A 384 -11.05 7.47 29.02
CA ALA A 384 -12.40 7.25 28.54
C ALA A 384 -13.45 7.83 29.50
N LYS A 385 -13.24 7.69 30.82
CA LYS A 385 -14.12 8.28 31.86
C LYS A 385 -14.01 9.80 31.90
N LYS A 386 -12.78 10.33 31.82
CA LYS A 386 -12.52 11.78 31.81
C LYS A 386 -13.19 12.48 30.62
N TRP A 387 -13.26 11.80 29.48
CA TRP A 387 -13.97 12.24 28.27
C TRP A 387 -15.47 11.91 28.29
N ASN A 388 -15.99 11.36 29.40
CA ASN A 388 -17.39 10.96 29.58
C ASN A 388 -17.90 10.01 28.48
N LEU A 389 -17.02 9.11 28.01
CA LEU A 389 -17.37 8.12 27.00
C LEU A 389 -18.24 7.00 27.58
N THR A 390 -19.16 6.49 26.77
CA THR A 390 -19.86 5.25 27.08
C THR A 390 -18.87 4.09 27.01
N ILE A 391 -18.72 3.38 28.13
CA ILE A 391 -17.88 2.17 28.22
C ILE A 391 -18.79 0.93 28.14
N TYR A 392 -18.72 0.21 27.03
CA TYR A 392 -19.64 -0.88 26.70
C TYR A 392 -19.31 -2.18 27.47
N PRO A 393 -20.26 -3.10 27.63
CA PRO A 393 -19.97 -4.43 28.18
C PRO A 393 -18.89 -5.17 27.39
N ASP A 394 -18.02 -5.91 28.07
CA ASP A 394 -16.99 -6.75 27.45
C ASP A 394 -17.63 -7.83 26.53
N PRO A 395 -17.31 -7.83 25.22
CA PRO A 395 -17.85 -8.79 24.25
C PRO A 395 -17.10 -10.12 24.17
N SER A 396 -16.05 -10.30 24.98
CA SER A 396 -15.29 -11.54 25.11
C SER A 396 -15.93 -12.55 26.07
N GLN A 397 -15.34 -13.74 26.20
CA GLN A 397 -15.79 -14.74 27.17
C GLN A 397 -15.66 -14.31 28.64
N ARG A 398 -14.89 -13.25 28.92
CA ARG A 398 -14.68 -12.71 30.28
C ARG A 398 -15.76 -11.69 30.70
N GLY A 399 -16.57 -11.23 29.75
CA GLY A 399 -17.67 -10.31 30.03
C GLY A 399 -18.81 -10.96 30.81
N ASN A 400 -19.55 -10.14 31.56
CA ASN A 400 -20.70 -10.62 32.34
C ASN A 400 -21.86 -11.01 31.40
N ARG A 401 -22.04 -12.33 31.21
CA ARG A 401 -23.04 -12.91 30.30
C ARG A 401 -24.49 -12.56 30.67
N GLN A 402 -24.79 -12.30 31.95
CA GLN A 402 -26.14 -11.94 32.39
C GLN A 402 -26.50 -10.48 32.09
N LYS A 403 -25.49 -9.63 31.84
CA LYS A 403 -25.66 -8.18 31.72
C LYS A 403 -25.38 -7.64 30.32
N ARG A 404 -25.31 -8.51 29.31
CA ARG A 404 -25.08 -8.11 27.92
C ARG A 404 -26.11 -8.72 26.97
N PRO A 405 -26.60 -7.97 25.98
CA PRO A 405 -27.68 -8.42 25.09
C PRO A 405 -27.19 -9.31 23.93
N TYR A 406 -25.95 -9.84 23.99
CA TYR A 406 -25.33 -10.54 22.86
C TYR A 406 -24.41 -11.69 23.28
N SER A 407 -24.17 -12.60 22.34
CA SER A 407 -23.24 -13.73 22.48
C SER A 407 -21.77 -13.27 22.38
N THR A 408 -20.83 -14.12 22.82
CA THR A 408 -19.39 -13.83 22.75
C THR A 408 -18.92 -13.62 21.31
N PHE A 409 -18.21 -12.52 21.03
CA PHE A 409 -17.67 -12.20 19.71
C PHE A 409 -16.24 -12.70 19.48
N PHE A 410 -15.42 -12.73 20.54
CA PHE A 410 -14.03 -13.19 20.48
C PHE A 410 -13.58 -13.84 21.79
N TYR A 411 -12.56 -14.70 21.70
CA TYR A 411 -11.86 -15.23 22.86
C TYR A 411 -10.64 -14.38 23.15
N HIS A 412 -10.53 -13.91 24.40
CA HIS A 412 -9.35 -13.20 24.89
C HIS A 412 -8.55 -14.12 25.82
N HIS A 413 -7.46 -14.65 25.29
CA HIS A 413 -6.51 -15.44 26.08
C HIS A 413 -5.49 -14.48 26.70
N ARG A 414 -5.06 -14.69 27.95
CA ARG A 414 -3.92 -13.92 28.47
C ARG A 414 -2.79 -14.91 28.69
N ILE A 415 -1.73 -14.74 27.93
CA ILE A 415 -0.45 -15.36 28.20
C ILE A 415 0.32 -14.30 28.98
N ARG A 416 0.76 -14.64 30.20
CA ARG A 416 1.73 -13.81 30.92
C ARG A 416 3.09 -14.21 30.36
N ASP A 417 3.78 -13.26 29.75
CA ASP A 417 5.19 -13.41 29.39
C ASP A 417 6.07 -13.33 30.63
#